data_AF-A0A3M8HCC2-F1
#
_entry.id   AF-A0A3M8HCC2-F1
#
_cell.length_a   1.000
_cell.length_b   1.000
_cell.length_c   1.000
_cell.angle_alpha   90.00
_cell.angle_beta   90.00
_cell.angle_gamma   90.00
#
_symmetry.space_group_name_H-M   'P 1'
#
loop_
_entity.id
_entity.type
_entity.pdbx_description
1 polymer ?
#
loop_
_entity_poly.entity_id
_entity_poly.type
_entity_poly.pdbx_seq_one_letter_code
_entity_poly.pdbx_strand_id
1 'polypeptide(L)'
;MSNMGQVEIPEWFELDGLEVLNTIINDQQLNGILLAGDNLEQARPYNPVVRIYLINLQQEKYEIVREVGAVTFKSKEEVTDFASNITSYSLIDLFYNLHNKQIEVTI
;
A
#
# COMPACT_ATOMS: atom_id res chain seq x y z
N MET A 1 13.68 9.95 -15.71
CA MET A 1 12.32 10.11 -15.18
C MET A 1 11.58 8.85 -15.55
N SER A 2 11.48 7.89 -14.63
CA SER A 2 10.83 6.61 -14.90
C SER A 2 9.35 6.88 -15.13
N ASN A 3 8.82 6.47 -16.29
CA ASN A 3 7.39 6.43 -16.54
C ASN A 3 6.79 5.43 -15.53
N MET A 4 6.39 5.90 -14.35
CA MET A 4 5.53 5.13 -13.47
C MET A 4 4.22 4.97 -14.25
N GLY A 5 3.95 3.74 -14.73
CA GLY A 5 2.70 3.44 -15.43
C GLY A 5 1.53 3.94 -14.61
N GLN A 6 0.60 4.64 -15.25
CA GLN A 6 -0.52 5.28 -14.58
C GLN A 6 -1.39 4.19 -13.93
N VAL A 7 -1.50 4.22 -12.60
CA VAL A 7 -2.40 3.33 -11.86
C VAL A 7 -3.82 3.88 -12.01
N GLU A 8 -4.75 3.05 -12.45
CA GLU A 8 -6.17 3.39 -12.48
C GLU A 8 -6.73 3.29 -11.07
N ILE A 9 -7.01 4.45 -10.48
CA ILE A 9 -7.61 4.56 -9.15
C ILE A 9 -9.13 4.50 -9.31
N PRO A 10 -9.80 3.46 -8.79
CA PRO A 10 -11.25 3.31 -8.92
C PRO A 10 -11.99 4.28 -7.98
N GLU A 11 -13.23 4.63 -8.34
CA GLU A 11 -14.05 5.61 -7.58
C GLU A 11 -14.22 5.25 -6.10
N TRP A 12 -14.32 3.94 -5.78
CA TRP A 12 -14.44 3.49 -4.39
C TRP A 12 -13.24 3.85 -3.52
N PHE A 13 -12.07 4.08 -4.13
CA PHE A 13 -10.86 4.45 -3.41
C PHE A 13 -10.99 5.84 -2.75
N GLU A 14 -11.54 6.80 -3.49
CA GLU A 14 -11.82 8.15 -2.96
C GLU A 14 -12.97 8.13 -1.95
N LEU A 15 -14.01 7.33 -2.21
CA LEU A 15 -15.16 7.19 -1.31
C LEU A 15 -14.77 6.61 0.06
N ASP A 16 -13.81 5.69 0.07
CA ASP A 16 -13.23 5.15 1.32
C ASP A 16 -12.27 6.12 2.01
N GLY A 17 -11.96 7.27 1.39
CA GLY A 17 -11.03 8.26 1.91
C GLY A 17 -9.59 7.75 1.93
N LEU A 18 -9.21 6.96 0.91
CA LEU A 18 -7.86 6.43 0.78
C LEU A 18 -6.96 7.40 0.01
N GLU A 19 -5.70 7.50 0.43
CA GLU A 19 -4.68 8.33 -0.21
C GLU A 19 -3.58 7.44 -0.78
N VAL A 20 -3.21 7.63 -2.06
CA VAL A 20 -2.09 6.88 -2.64
C VAL A 20 -0.78 7.35 -2.02
N LEU A 21 -0.06 6.44 -1.35
CA LEU A 21 1.21 6.74 -0.69
C LEU A 21 2.41 6.40 -1.58
N ASN A 22 2.40 5.21 -2.18
CA ASN A 22 3.50 4.76 -3.03
C ASN A 22 3.02 3.66 -3.98
N THR A 23 3.72 3.51 -5.11
CA THR A 23 3.50 2.43 -6.08
C THR A 23 4.84 1.78 -6.40
N ILE A 24 4.92 0.46 -6.21
CA ILE A 24 6.11 -0.34 -6.46
C ILE A 24 5.79 -1.25 -7.65
N ILE A 25 6.44 -1.00 -8.79
CA ILE A 25 6.26 -1.79 -10.00
C ILE A 25 7.51 -2.65 -10.22
N ASN A 26 7.31 -3.91 -10.56
CA ASN A 26 8.41 -4.76 -11.01
C ASN A 26 8.49 -4.67 -12.53
N ASP A 27 9.46 -3.97 -13.10
CA ASP A 27 9.59 -3.79 -14.55
C ASP A 27 9.74 -5.11 -15.35
N GLN A 28 10.07 -6.22 -14.68
CA GLN A 28 10.17 -7.56 -15.29
C GLN A 28 8.85 -8.34 -15.25
N GLN A 29 7.86 -7.90 -14.49
CA GLN A 29 6.57 -8.57 -14.30
C GLN A 29 5.43 -7.59 -14.56
N LEU A 30 4.29 -8.08 -15.04
CA LEU A 30 3.10 -7.23 -15.21
C LEU A 30 2.45 -6.84 -13.88
N ASN A 31 3.09 -7.10 -12.73
CA ASN A 31 2.50 -6.95 -11.40
C ASN A 31 3.29 -5.95 -10.55
N GLY A 32 2.59 -5.30 -9.63
CA GLY A 32 3.17 -4.39 -8.66
C GLY A 32 2.35 -4.33 -7.36
N ILE A 33 2.75 -3.43 -6.48
CA ILE A 33 2.03 -3.12 -5.25
C ILE A 33 1.68 -1.63 -5.21
N LEU A 34 0.45 -1.33 -4.80
CA LEU A 34 0.00 0.00 -4.44
C LEU A 34 -0.17 0.08 -2.92
N LEU A 35 0.43 1.09 -2.30
CA LEU A 35 0.23 1.42 -0.90
C LEU A 35 -0.74 2.58 -0.80
N ALA A 36 -1.79 2.38 0.00
CA ALA A 36 -2.81 3.37 0.27
C ALA A 36 -2.85 3.69 1.77
N GLY A 37 -2.82 4.97 2.10
CA GLY A 37 -3.04 5.47 3.44
C GLY A 37 -4.53 5.59 3.71
N ASP A 38 -4.94 5.14 4.88
CA ASP A 38 -6.29 5.25 5.40
C ASP A 38 -6.22 5.99 6.74
N ASN A 39 -7.07 7.00 6.88
CA ASN A 39 -7.25 7.77 8.12
C ASN A 39 -5.95 8.43 8.61
N LEU A 40 -5.14 8.96 7.69
CA LEU A 40 -3.86 9.60 8.00
C LEU A 40 -4.03 10.82 8.91
N GLU A 41 -5.09 11.59 8.71
CA GLU A 41 -5.46 12.76 9.52
C GLU A 41 -6.25 12.40 10.79
N GLN A 42 -6.44 11.10 11.08
CA GLN A 42 -7.17 10.61 12.26
C GLN A 42 -8.59 11.19 12.41
N ALA A 43 -9.28 11.43 11.28
CA ALA A 43 -10.66 11.90 11.27
C ALA A 43 -11.66 10.82 11.75
N ARG A 44 -11.27 9.54 11.70
CA ARG A 44 -12.04 8.37 12.15
C ARG A 44 -11.47 7.79 13.45
N PRO A 45 -12.25 7.06 14.27
CA PRO A 45 -11.86 6.64 15.63
C PRO A 45 -10.83 5.50 15.70
N TYR A 46 -10.20 5.15 14.58
CA TYR A 46 -9.15 4.13 14.51
C TYR A 46 -7.81 4.75 14.12
N ASN A 47 -6.72 4.05 14.40
CA ASN A 47 -5.37 4.51 14.10
C ASN A 47 -5.10 4.55 12.58
N PRO A 48 -4.16 5.37 12.08
CA PRO A 48 -3.77 5.35 10.67
C PRO A 48 -3.39 3.96 10.18
N VAL A 49 -3.83 3.61 8.96
CA VAL A 49 -3.57 2.29 8.36
C VAL A 49 -2.93 2.47 6.99
N VAL A 50 -1.96 1.63 6.66
CA VAL A 50 -1.53 1.44 5.28
C VAL A 50 -2.15 0.15 4.76
N ARG A 51 -3.01 0.28 3.76
CA ARG A 51 -3.55 -0.83 2.97
C ARG A 51 -2.63 -1.12 1.79
N ILE A 52 -2.50 -2.39 1.48
CA ILE A 52 -1.56 -2.91 0.50
C ILE A 52 -2.36 -3.65 -0.56
N TYR A 53 -2.29 -3.17 -1.78
CA TYR A 53 -3.02 -3.72 -2.92
C TYR A 53 -2.06 -4.33 -3.93
N LEU A 54 -2.42 -5.50 -4.45
CA LEU A 54 -1.79 -6.04 -5.65
C LEU A 54 -2.36 -5.31 -6.87
N ILE A 55 -1.48 -4.78 -7.72
CA ILE A 55 -1.85 -4.18 -8.99
C ILE A 55 -1.30 -5.02 -10.15
N ASN A 56 -1.99 -5.01 -11.28
CA ASN A 56 -1.58 -5.72 -12.50
C ASN A 56 -1.80 -4.83 -13.73
N LEU A 57 -0.88 -4.90 -14.69
CA LEU A 57 -0.96 -4.19 -15.96
C LEU A 57 -2.03 -4.86 -16.86
N GLN A 58 -3.12 -4.14 -17.07
CA GLN A 58 -4.20 -4.47 -17.99
C GLN A 58 -4.36 -3.33 -18.97
N GLN A 59 -4.35 -3.62 -20.27
CA GLN A 59 -4.63 -2.62 -21.32
C GLN A 59 -3.83 -1.31 -21.14
N GLU A 60 -2.52 -1.43 -20.87
CA GLU A 60 -1.57 -0.32 -20.68
C GLU A 60 -1.68 0.45 -19.35
N LYS A 61 -2.60 0.08 -18.44
CA LYS A 61 -2.74 0.69 -17.12
C LYS A 61 -2.63 -0.33 -16.00
N TYR A 62 -2.16 0.09 -14.84
CA TYR A 62 -2.16 -0.76 -13.65
C TYR A 62 -3.51 -0.69 -12.96
N GLU A 63 -4.19 -1.83 -12.84
CA GLU A 63 -5.47 -1.94 -12.15
C GLU A 63 -5.30 -2.62 -10.78
N ILE A 64 -6.10 -2.20 -9.79
CA ILE A 64 -6.18 -2.85 -8.48
C ILE A 64 -6.86 -4.21 -8.64
N VAL A 65 -6.14 -5.28 -8.33
CA VAL A 65 -6.66 -6.65 -8.38
C VAL A 65 -7.35 -7.03 -7.07
N ARG A 66 -6.65 -6.82 -5.93
CA ARG A 66 -7.16 -7.12 -4.58
C ARG A 66 -6.29 -6.50 -3.50
N GLU A 67 -6.87 -6.31 -2.32
CA GLU A 67 -6.10 -6.06 -1.09
C GLU A 67 -5.36 -7.34 -0.67
N VAL A 68 -4.11 -7.22 -0.27
CA VAL A 68 -3.26 -8.33 0.19
C VAL A 68 -2.85 -8.19 1.65
N GLY A 69 -3.06 -7.02 2.26
CA GLY A 69 -2.82 -6.81 3.68
C GLY A 69 -3.01 -5.36 4.11
N ALA A 70 -2.98 -5.17 5.42
CA ALA A 70 -3.06 -3.86 6.04
C ALA A 70 -2.15 -3.80 7.27
N VAL A 71 -1.56 -2.62 7.52
CA VAL A 71 -0.68 -2.37 8.66
C VAL A 71 -1.17 -1.14 9.39
N THR A 72 -1.39 -1.25 10.70
CA THR A 72 -1.78 -0.13 11.54
C THR A 72 -0.56 0.54 12.14
N PHE A 73 -0.58 1.87 12.20
CA PHE A 73 0.49 2.73 12.71
C PHE A 73 -0.04 3.67 13.78
N LYS A 74 0.83 4.20 14.64
CA LYS A 74 0.40 5.12 15.70
C LYS A 74 0.22 6.55 15.22
N SER A 75 0.90 6.92 14.14
CA SER A 75 0.89 8.29 13.61
C SER A 75 1.05 8.32 12.09
N LYS A 76 0.70 9.45 11.49
CA LYS A 76 0.97 9.74 10.06
C LYS A 76 2.45 9.73 9.72
N GLU A 77 3.30 10.14 10.67
CA GLU A 77 4.76 10.15 10.49
C GLU A 77 5.29 8.72 10.28
N GLU A 78 4.86 7.76 11.13
CA GLU A 78 5.23 6.35 10.97
C GLU A 78 4.75 5.77 9.63
N VAL A 79 3.56 6.17 9.16
CA VAL A 79 3.05 5.76 7.84
C VAL A 79 3.95 6.29 6.72
N THR A 80 4.32 7.57 6.80
CA THR A 80 5.14 8.24 5.77
C THR A 80 6.54 7.63 5.72
N ASP A 81 7.14 7.36 6.87
CA ASP A 81 8.43 6.69 6.98
C ASP A 81 8.37 5.27 6.43
N PHE A 82 7.31 4.52 6.73
CA PHE A 82 7.10 3.19 6.18
C PHE A 82 7.01 3.23 4.65
N ALA A 83 6.13 4.07 4.09
CA ALA A 83 5.91 4.17 2.65
C ALA A 83 7.14 4.67 1.88
N SER A 84 7.99 5.49 2.50
CA SER A 84 9.22 5.99 1.88
C SER A 84 10.35 4.95 1.86
N ASN A 85 10.43 4.12 2.90
CA ASN A 85 11.50 3.11 3.02
C ASN A 85 11.13 1.76 2.42
N ILE A 86 9.88 1.56 2.01
CA ILE A 86 9.35 0.27 1.59
C ILE A 86 10.06 -0.32 0.36
N THR A 87 10.59 0.51 -0.52
CA THR A 87 11.35 0.10 -1.72
C THR A 87 12.72 -0.48 -1.38
N SER A 88 13.21 -0.28 -0.14
CA SER A 88 14.41 -0.95 0.38
C SER A 88 14.15 -2.39 0.84
N TYR A 89 12.88 -2.78 0.98
CA TYR A 89 12.47 -4.15 1.27
C TYR A 89 12.22 -4.91 -0.02
N SER A 90 12.72 -6.15 -0.12
CA SER A 90 12.22 -7.03 -1.17
C SER A 90 10.73 -7.29 -0.95
N LEU A 91 9.95 -7.49 -2.02
CA LEU A 91 8.53 -7.87 -1.92
C LEU A 91 8.32 -9.06 -0.98
N ILE A 92 9.29 -9.99 -0.92
CA ILE A 92 9.29 -11.15 -0.03
C ILE A 92 9.50 -10.72 1.43
N ASP A 93 10.44 -9.83 1.71
CA ASP A 93 10.67 -9.29 3.06
C ASP A 93 9.46 -8.50 3.55
N LEU A 94 8.74 -7.86 2.64
CA LEU A 94 7.53 -7.11 2.92
C LEU A 94 6.41 -8.06 3.34
N PHE A 95 6.15 -9.13 2.59
CA PHE A 95 5.19 -10.16 3.00
C PHE A 95 5.61 -10.88 4.29
N TYR A 96 6.90 -11.18 4.46
CA TYR A 96 7.43 -11.81 5.68
C TYR A 96 7.24 -10.91 6.92
N ASN A 97 7.51 -9.61 6.80
CA ASN A 97 7.30 -8.64 7.89
C ASN A 97 5.82 -8.38 8.19
N LEU A 98 4.96 -8.34 7.17
CA LEU A 98 3.51 -8.25 7.36
C LEU A 98 2.97 -9.43 8.16
N HIS A 99 3.40 -10.64 7.81
CA HIS A 99 3.00 -11.85 8.50
C HIS A 99 3.55 -11.91 9.93
N ASN A 100 4.78 -11.46 10.17
CA ASN A 100 5.35 -11.45 11.53
C ASN A 100 4.76 -10.35 12.42
N LYS A 101 4.44 -9.17 11.89
CA LYS A 101 3.78 -8.10 12.67
C LYS A 101 2.33 -8.44 13.02
N GLN A 102 1.64 -9.26 12.23
CA GLN A 102 0.32 -9.80 12.62
C GLN A 102 0.39 -10.74 13.83
N ILE A 103 1.53 -11.41 14.06
CA ILE A 103 1.70 -12.33 15.20
C ILE A 103 2.05 -11.56 16.49
N GLU A 104 2.58 -10.34 16.40
CA GLU A 104 2.95 -9.53 17.57
C GLU A 104 1.77 -8.83 18.29
N VAL A 105 0.53 -8.96 17.81
CA VAL A 105 -0.66 -8.52 18.54
C VAL A 105 -1.65 -9.68 18.67
N THR A 106 -1.33 -10.60 19.57
CA THR A 106 -2.31 -11.37 20.33
C THR A 106 -1.68 -11.72 21.67
N ILE A 107 -1.78 -10.83 22.65
CA ILE A 107 -1.78 -11.16 24.09
C ILE A 107 -2.80 -10.25 24.77
#